data_AF-A0A7L4NUU4-F1
#
_entry.id   AF-A0A7L4NUU4-F1
#
_cell.length_a   1.000
_cell.length_b   1.000
_cell.length_c   1.000
_cell.angle_alpha   90.00
_cell.angle_beta   90.00
_cell.angle_gamma   90.00
#
_symmetry.space_group_name_H-M   'P 1'
#
loop_
_entity.id
_entity.type
_entity.pdbx_description
1 polymer ?
#
loop_
_entity_poly.entity_id
_entity_poly.type
_entity_poly.pdbx_seq_one_letter_code
_entity_poly.pdbx_strand_id
1 'polypeptide(L)'
;MNGKYKIFFAVLALIIIVPCLTVVLSVNTAQGCIDCNGSCDYLNNATQVTQQYQELNNGAKAYVAEKENISASSIPNTIIKHKATNEATVTVLVDENTWNGTWIYSDGKWEPDSDFKKVKY
;
A
#
# COMPACT_ATOMS: atom_id res chain seq x y z
N MET A 1 -8.28 46.08 23.34
CA MET A 1 -8.88 44.73 23.25
C MET A 1 -8.57 43.96 24.53
N ASN A 2 -9.62 43.64 25.30
CA ASN A 2 -9.57 43.14 26.68
C ASN A 2 -8.88 41.77 26.78
N GLY A 3 -8.00 41.60 27.78
CA GLY A 3 -7.14 40.43 27.98
C GLY A 3 -7.87 39.07 28.06
N LYS A 4 -9.18 39.07 28.29
CA LYS A 4 -10.03 37.88 28.30
C LYS A 4 -10.13 37.20 26.93
N TYR A 5 -10.09 37.97 25.83
CA TYR A 5 -10.17 37.41 24.48
C TYR A 5 -8.85 36.76 24.02
N LYS A 6 -7.71 37.26 24.51
CA LYS A 6 -6.39 36.69 24.19
C LYS A 6 -6.23 35.26 24.71
N ILE A 7 -6.77 34.99 25.90
CA ILE A 7 -6.76 33.65 26.51
C ILE A 7 -7.68 32.71 25.71
N PHE A 8 -8.85 33.19 25.29
CA PHE A 8 -9.80 32.39 24.50
C PHE A 8 -9.20 31.95 23.16
N PHE A 9 -8.55 32.85 22.42
CA PHE A 9 -7.87 32.50 21.16
C PHE A 9 -6.65 31.59 21.38
N ALA A 10 -5.91 31.76 22.49
CA ALA A 10 -4.78 30.88 22.82
C ALA A 10 -5.23 29.44 23.13
N VAL A 11 -6.34 29.27 23.85
CA VAL A 11 -6.92 27.95 24.15
C VAL A 11 -7.46 27.29 22.88
N LEU A 12 -8.12 28.06 22.00
CA LEU A 12 -8.65 27.56 20.73
C LEU A 12 -7.53 27.10 19.77
N ALA A 13 -6.41 27.84 19.72
CA ALA A 13 -5.23 27.41 18.96
C ALA A 13 -4.63 26.12 19.53
N LEU A 14 -4.60 25.96 20.86
CA LEU A 14 -4.06 24.75 21.50
C LEU A 14 -4.90 23.50 21.21
N ILE A 15 -6.23 23.63 21.17
CA ILE A 15 -7.16 22.53 20.83
C ILE A 15 -6.99 22.04 19.39
N ILE A 16 -6.61 22.92 18.46
CA ILE A 16 -6.39 22.54 17.05
C ILE A 16 -4.98 21.97 16.84
N ILE A 17 -3.98 22.52 17.53
CA ILE A 17 -2.57 22.16 17.33
C ILE A 17 -2.22 20.82 17.99
N VAL A 18 -2.76 20.52 19.18
CA VAL A 18 -2.48 19.26 19.90
C VAL A 18 -2.87 18.01 19.10
N PRO A 19 -4.07 17.89 18.51
CA PRO A 19 -4.42 16.71 17.71
C PRO A 19 -3.62 16.62 16.40
N CYS A 20 -3.19 17.74 15.81
CA CYS A 20 -2.30 17.73 14.64
C CYS A 20 -0.90 17.21 15.00
N LEU A 21 -0.36 17.60 16.16
CA LEU A 21 0.92 17.09 16.66
C LEU A 21 0.84 15.61 17.06
N THR A 22 -0.27 15.12 17.62
CA THR A 22 -0.42 13.68 17.90
C THR A 22 -0.46 12.84 16.63
N VAL A 23 -1.07 13.35 15.55
CA VAL A 23 -1.04 12.66 14.26
C VAL A 23 0.38 12.64 13.71
N VAL A 24 1.11 13.76 13.71
CA VAL A 24 2.51 13.82 13.23
C VAL A 24 3.46 12.97 14.08
N LEU A 25 3.27 12.93 15.40
CA LEU A 25 4.02 12.04 16.29
C LEU A 25 3.66 10.56 16.04
N SER A 26 2.42 10.23 15.72
CA SER A 26 2.02 8.86 15.37
C SER A 26 2.60 8.37 14.04
N VAL A 27 3.00 9.28 13.13
CA VAL A 27 3.74 8.91 11.90
C VAL A 27 5.24 8.72 12.17
N ASN A 28 5.77 9.35 13.23
CA ASN A 28 7.18 9.23 13.63
C ASN A 28 7.44 8.16 14.72
N THR A 29 6.42 7.55 15.30
CA THR A 29 6.57 6.40 16.21
C THR A 29 6.58 5.05 15.48
N ALA A 30 7.20 4.98 14.30
CA ALA A 30 7.67 3.70 13.73
C ALA A 30 8.76 3.00 14.59
N GLN A 31 8.98 3.49 15.82
CA GLN A 31 9.76 2.84 16.89
C GLN A 31 8.93 2.58 18.17
N GLY A 32 7.60 2.57 18.07
CA GLY A 32 6.70 2.14 19.14
C GLY A 32 6.19 0.74 18.87
N CYS A 33 6.99 -0.28 19.19
CA CYS A 33 6.47 -1.62 19.43
C CYS A 33 5.53 -1.49 20.65
N ILE A 34 4.23 -1.33 20.39
CA ILE A 34 3.20 -1.44 21.41
C ILE A 34 3.21 -2.91 21.81
N ASP A 35 3.54 -3.14 23.08
CA ASP A 35 3.55 -4.44 23.73
C ASP A 35 2.13 -5.05 23.73
N CYS A 36 1.77 -5.68 22.61
CA CYS A 36 0.50 -6.38 22.41
C CYS A 36 0.76 -7.88 22.57
N ASN A 37 0.90 -8.33 23.83
CA ASN A 37 1.17 -9.72 24.23
C ASN A 37 -0.02 -10.69 23.98
N GLY A 38 -0.56 -10.67 22.76
CA GLY A 38 -1.68 -11.50 22.29
C GLY A 38 -2.39 -10.96 21.03
N SER A 39 -2.01 -9.78 20.51
CA SER A 39 -2.64 -9.17 19.32
C SER A 39 -1.65 -8.68 18.26
N CYS A 40 -0.34 -8.82 18.50
CA CYS A 40 0.70 -8.53 17.52
C CYS A 40 0.61 -9.40 16.28
N ASP A 41 0.25 -10.69 16.39
CA ASP A 41 0.23 -11.59 15.22
C ASP A 41 -0.77 -11.15 14.15
N TYR A 42 -1.92 -10.60 14.56
CA TYR A 42 -2.92 -10.08 13.61
C TYR A 42 -2.42 -8.84 12.87
N LEU A 43 -1.79 -7.91 13.60
CA LEU A 43 -1.19 -6.70 13.00
C LEU A 43 0.01 -7.04 12.11
N ASN A 44 0.88 -7.95 12.55
CA ASN A 44 2.05 -8.38 11.80
C ASN A 44 1.64 -9.11 10.51
N ASN A 45 0.61 -9.96 10.58
CA ASN A 45 0.04 -10.65 9.42
C ASN A 45 -0.66 -9.66 8.47
N ALA A 46 -1.42 -8.69 8.99
CA ALA A 46 -2.01 -7.63 8.17
C ALA A 46 -0.94 -6.74 7.50
N THR A 47 0.16 -6.45 8.20
CA THR A 47 1.31 -5.72 7.64
C THR A 47 2.03 -6.55 6.57
N GLN A 48 2.23 -7.85 6.80
CA GLN A 48 2.89 -8.74 5.84
C GLN A 48 2.05 -8.92 4.57
N VAL A 49 0.75 -9.13 4.69
CA VAL A 49 -0.18 -9.22 3.55
C VAL A 49 -0.22 -7.90 2.78
N THR A 50 -0.21 -6.76 3.48
CA THR A 50 -0.18 -5.43 2.84
C THR A 50 1.14 -5.18 2.10
N GLN A 51 2.27 -5.58 2.70
CA GLN A 51 3.59 -5.48 2.08
C GLN A 51 3.69 -6.37 0.84
N GLN A 52 3.27 -7.63 0.93
CA GLN A 52 3.24 -8.54 -0.21
C GLN A 52 2.30 -8.07 -1.32
N TYR A 53 1.15 -7.46 -0.97
CA TYR A 53 0.26 -6.84 -1.94
C TYR A 53 0.92 -5.66 -2.66
N GLN A 54 1.59 -4.77 -1.92
CA GLN A 54 2.29 -3.61 -2.50
C GLN A 54 3.45 -4.04 -3.39
N GLU A 55 4.23 -5.03 -2.94
CA GLU A 55 5.31 -5.64 -3.72
C GLU A 55 4.77 -6.23 -5.02
N LEU A 56 3.73 -7.06 -4.95
CA LEU A 56 3.10 -7.67 -6.12
C LEU A 56 2.51 -6.62 -7.07
N ASN A 57 1.81 -5.61 -6.54
CA ASN A 57 1.26 -4.51 -7.35
C ASN A 57 2.36 -3.72 -8.06
N ASN A 58 3.44 -3.37 -7.37
CA ASN A 58 4.55 -2.62 -7.96
C ASN A 58 5.33 -3.47 -8.97
N GLY A 59 5.58 -4.75 -8.66
CA GLY A 59 6.24 -5.70 -9.53
C GLY A 59 5.46 -5.96 -10.82
N ALA A 60 4.14 -6.16 -10.71
CA ALA A 60 3.28 -6.35 -11.88
C ALA A 60 3.21 -5.11 -12.78
N LYS A 61 3.11 -3.91 -12.19
CA LYS A 61 3.18 -2.65 -12.96
C LYS A 61 4.52 -2.50 -13.66
N ALA A 62 5.64 -2.75 -12.97
CA ALA A 62 6.98 -2.64 -13.54
C ALA A 62 7.17 -3.62 -14.70
N TYR A 63 6.77 -4.89 -14.53
CA TYR A 63 6.85 -5.91 -15.57
C TYR A 63 6.07 -5.50 -16.82
N VAL A 64 4.80 -5.09 -16.65
CA VAL A 64 3.96 -4.70 -17.79
C VAL A 64 4.47 -3.41 -18.44
N ALA A 65 4.94 -2.45 -17.65
CA ALA A 65 5.51 -1.21 -18.15
C ALA A 65 6.75 -1.46 -19.03
N GLU A 66 7.63 -2.38 -18.63
CA GLU A 66 8.77 -2.81 -19.44
C GLU A 66 8.31 -3.44 -20.76
N LYS A 67 7.32 -4.34 -20.72
CA LYS A 67 6.81 -5.04 -21.91
C LYS A 67 6.07 -4.13 -22.90
N GLU A 68 5.36 -3.12 -22.40
CA GLU A 68 4.62 -2.15 -23.22
C GLU A 68 5.45 -0.90 -23.55
N ASN A 69 6.68 -0.79 -23.03
CA ASN A 69 7.56 0.38 -23.17
C ASN A 69 6.88 1.70 -22.72
N ILE A 70 6.27 1.66 -21.54
CA ILE A 70 5.61 2.80 -20.89
C ILE A 70 6.16 3.01 -19.47
N SER A 71 5.71 4.05 -18.78
CA SER A 71 6.06 4.26 -17.38
C SER A 71 5.20 3.40 -16.45
N ALA A 72 5.80 2.76 -15.44
CA ALA A 72 5.02 2.07 -14.40
C ALA A 72 4.06 3.02 -13.66
N SER A 73 4.38 4.30 -13.59
CA SER A 73 3.51 5.33 -12.99
C SER A 73 2.28 5.67 -13.84
N SER A 74 2.27 5.35 -15.14
CA SER A 74 1.10 5.57 -15.99
C SER A 74 0.08 4.43 -15.89
N ILE A 75 0.41 3.34 -15.20
CA ILE A 75 -0.53 2.23 -14.95
C ILE A 75 -1.30 2.57 -13.67
N PRO A 76 -2.60 2.95 -13.76
CA PRO A 76 -3.32 3.47 -12.61
C PRO A 76 -3.52 2.38 -11.55
N ASN A 77 -4.01 1.20 -11.95
CA ASN A 77 -4.41 0.16 -11.04
C ASN A 77 -4.04 -1.24 -11.56
N THR A 78 -3.82 -2.14 -10.60
CA THR A 78 -3.82 -3.59 -10.83
C THR A 78 -4.96 -4.20 -10.01
N ILE A 79 -5.53 -5.30 -10.50
CA ILE A 79 -6.47 -6.11 -9.75
C ILE A 79 -5.71 -7.36 -9.32
N ILE A 80 -5.62 -7.59 -8.02
CA ILE A 80 -4.91 -8.74 -7.44
C ILE A 80 -5.92 -9.58 -6.66
N LYS A 81 -5.95 -10.87 -6.96
CA LYS A 81 -6.74 -11.86 -6.24
C LYS A 81 -5.84 -12.97 -5.76
N HIS A 82 -5.53 -12.97 -4.46
CA HIS A 82 -4.80 -14.07 -3.84
C HIS A 82 -5.61 -15.37 -3.91
N LYS A 83 -4.97 -16.44 -4.38
CA LYS A 83 -5.50 -17.82 -4.33
C LYS A 83 -4.94 -18.56 -3.11
N ALA A 84 -3.69 -18.30 -2.78
CA ALA A 84 -2.97 -18.81 -1.61
C ALA A 84 -1.95 -17.78 -1.12
N THR A 85 -1.25 -18.06 -0.02
CA THR A 85 -0.18 -17.19 0.51
C THR A 85 0.91 -16.91 -0.51
N ASN A 86 1.20 -17.89 -1.39
CA ASN A 86 2.25 -17.83 -2.39
C ASN A 86 1.75 -17.80 -3.85
N GLU A 87 0.45 -17.60 -4.07
CA GLU A 87 -0.13 -17.57 -5.42
C GLU A 87 -1.23 -16.52 -5.51
N ALA A 88 -1.17 -15.70 -6.56
CA ALA A 88 -2.20 -14.70 -6.87
C ALA A 88 -2.48 -14.64 -8.37
N THR A 89 -3.73 -14.36 -8.73
CA THR A 89 -4.07 -13.90 -10.08
C THR A 89 -3.96 -12.39 -10.14
N VAL A 90 -3.21 -11.90 -11.12
CA VAL A 90 -2.98 -10.47 -11.33
C VAL A 90 -3.52 -10.06 -12.68
N THR A 91 -4.27 -8.97 -12.70
CA THR A 91 -4.74 -8.31 -13.92
C THR A 91 -4.25 -6.87 -13.94
N VAL A 92 -3.57 -6.48 -15.02
CA VAL A 92 -3.07 -5.12 -15.24
C VAL A 92 -3.72 -4.56 -16.49
N LEU A 93 -4.36 -3.39 -16.35
CA LEU A 93 -5.06 -2.71 -17.43
C LEU A 93 -4.16 -1.60 -17.99
N VAL A 94 -3.91 -1.63 -19.30
CA VAL A 94 -3.09 -0.64 -20.01
C VAL A 94 -3.78 -0.28 -21.32
N ASP A 95 -4.41 0.89 -21.36
CA ASP A 95 -5.21 1.37 -22.50
C ASP A 95 -6.23 0.33 -22.97
N GLU A 96 -6.08 -0.19 -24.19
CA GLU A 96 -6.93 -1.22 -24.80
C GLU A 96 -6.45 -2.66 -24.53
N ASN A 97 -5.38 -2.82 -23.74
CA ASN A 97 -4.76 -4.11 -23.46
C ASN A 97 -4.96 -4.52 -22.00
N THR A 98 -5.14 -5.82 -21.79
CA THR A 98 -5.16 -6.42 -20.46
C THR A 98 -4.05 -7.44 -20.34
N TRP A 99 -3.18 -7.32 -19.35
CA TRP A 99 -2.29 -8.40 -18.96
C TRP A 99 -2.93 -9.19 -17.84
N ASN A 100 -3.03 -10.50 -17.98
CA ASN A 100 -3.66 -11.34 -16.99
C ASN A 100 -2.97 -12.69 -16.87
N GLY A 101 -2.91 -13.23 -15.65
CA GLY A 101 -2.41 -14.56 -15.35
C GLY A 101 -1.95 -14.68 -13.90
N THR A 102 -1.19 -15.72 -13.64
CA THR A 102 -0.79 -16.13 -12.29
C THR A 102 0.58 -15.56 -11.94
N TRP A 103 0.74 -15.18 -10.69
CA TRP A 103 2.00 -14.80 -10.07
C TRP A 103 2.26 -15.70 -8.87
N ILE A 104 3.53 -16.10 -8.70
CA ILE A 104 3.98 -17.02 -7.66
C ILE A 104 4.99 -16.30 -6.77
N TYR A 105 4.85 -16.46 -5.46
CA TYR A 105 5.83 -15.99 -4.48
C TYR A 105 6.81 -17.11 -4.17
N SER A 106 8.06 -16.94 -4.58
CA SER A 106 9.16 -17.88 -4.33
C SER A 106 10.45 -17.12 -4.08
N ASP A 107 11.30 -17.65 -3.20
CA ASP A 107 12.60 -17.05 -2.87
C ASP A 107 12.53 -15.57 -2.45
N GLY A 108 11.44 -15.20 -1.76
CA GLY A 108 11.24 -13.85 -1.21
C GLY A 108 10.78 -12.81 -2.22
N LYS A 109 10.38 -13.20 -3.44
CA LYS A 109 9.90 -12.29 -4.50
C LYS A 109 8.71 -12.85 -5.25
N TRP A 110 7.88 -11.97 -5.79
CA TRP A 110 6.81 -12.32 -6.72
C TRP A 110 7.31 -12.38 -8.16
N GLU A 111 7.00 -13.45 -8.88
CA GLU A 111 7.31 -13.62 -10.31
C GLU A 111 6.06 -14.05 -11.10
N PRO A 112 5.92 -13.59 -12.36
CA PRO A 112 4.85 -14.04 -13.23
C PRO A 112 5.08 -15.48 -13.67
N ASP A 113 4.03 -16.30 -13.64
CA ASP A 113 4.03 -17.61 -14.28
C ASP A 113 3.80 -17.46 -15.81
N SER A 114 4.03 -18.54 -16.54
CA SER A 114 3.91 -18.68 -17.99
C SER A 114 2.53 -18.31 -18.56
N ASP A 115 1.48 -18.31 -17.75
CA ASP A 115 0.13 -17.92 -18.16
C ASP A 115 -0.08 -16.39 -18.15
N PHE A 116 0.81 -15.62 -17.51
CA PHE A 116 0.73 -14.16 -17.44
C PHE A 116 1.11 -13.49 -18.77
N LYS A 117 0.09 -13.10 -19.53
CA LYS A 117 0.26 -12.59 -20.89
C LYS A 117 -0.73 -11.51 -21.26
N LYS A 118 -0.38 -10.77 -22.31
CA LYS A 118 -1.23 -9.79 -22.96
C LYS A 118 -2.44 -10.46 -23.60
N VAL A 119 -3.62 -9.94 -23.30
CA VAL A 119 -4.92 -10.28 -23.88
C VAL A 119 -5.50 -8.98 -24.46
N LYS A 120 -5.85 -9.02 -25.73
CA LYS A 120 -6.53 -7.91 -26.40
C LYS A 120 -8.04 -8.04 -26.15
N TYR A 121 -8.70 -6.93 -25.84
CA TYR A 121 -10.17 -6.89 -25.83
C TYR A 121 -10.73 -7.11 -27.23
#